data_AF-A0A1L6TGG5-F1
#
_entry.id   AF-A0A1L6TGG5-F1
#
_cell.length_a   1.000
_cell.length_b   1.000
_cell.length_c   1.000
_cell.angle_alpha   90.00
_cell.angle_beta   90.00
_cell.angle_gamma   90.00
#
_symmetry.space_group_name_H-M   'P 1'
#
loop_
_entity.id
_entity.type
_entity.pdbx_description
1 polymer ?
#
loop_
_entity_poly.entity_id
_entity_poly.type
_entity_poly.pdbx_seq_one_letter_code
_entity_poly.pdbx_strand_id
1 'polypeptide(L)'
;MRVTLHYATTADLISAYLPFIQQGALFVAMTDVLPMGTELELKLQLPDQSMTVVFGRVVWRVPVVTEMFDHVGVGVQLIGSAGIKIAQKIKNLLDEKQQLN
;
A
#
# COMPACT_ATOMS: atom_id res chain seq x y z
N MET A 1 -5.89 -9.51 11.40
CA MET A 1 -5.48 -8.17 11.86
C MET A 1 -6.05 -7.12 10.90
N ARG A 2 -6.43 -5.94 11.38
CA ARG A 2 -6.94 -4.84 10.55
C ARG A 2 -6.04 -3.62 10.70
N VAL A 3 -5.69 -2.98 9.59
CA VAL A 3 -4.92 -1.72 9.55
C VAL A 3 -5.69 -0.70 8.74
N THR A 4 -5.72 0.55 9.20
CA THR A 4 -6.34 1.67 8.46
C THR A 4 -5.25 2.56 7.91
N LEU A 5 -5.30 2.84 6.61
CA LEU A 5 -4.36 3.68 5.89
C LEU A 5 -5.11 4.86 5.27
N HIS A 6 -4.58 6.06 5.49
CA HIS A 6 -5.16 7.30 4.99
C HIS A 6 -4.18 7.97 4.04
N TYR A 7 -4.55 8.07 2.77
CA TYR A 7 -3.79 8.78 1.75
C TYR A 7 -4.58 10.02 1.35
N ALA A 8 -4.17 11.18 1.86
CA ALA A 8 -4.86 12.45 1.60
C ALA A 8 -4.50 13.01 0.22
N THR A 9 -3.28 12.74 -0.23
CA THR A 9 -2.75 13.24 -1.49
C THR A 9 -2.20 12.12 -2.37
N THR A 10 -2.08 12.40 -3.67
CA THR A 10 -1.39 11.48 -4.60
C THR A 10 0.07 11.28 -4.22
N ALA A 11 0.73 12.29 -3.62
CA ALA A 11 2.11 12.18 -3.17
C ALA A 11 2.27 11.16 -2.03
N ASP A 12 1.32 11.14 -1.07
CA ASP A 12 1.29 10.13 0.00
C ASP A 12 1.15 8.73 -0.59
N LEU A 13 0.26 8.59 -1.59
CA LEU A 13 -0.01 7.33 -2.25
C LEU A 13 1.20 6.84 -3.07
N ILE A 14 1.90 7.74 -3.77
CA ILE A 14 3.16 7.41 -4.49
C ILE A 14 4.21 6.89 -3.52
N SER A 15 4.37 7.55 -2.37
CA SER A 15 5.40 7.19 -1.39
C SER A 15 5.13 5.83 -0.73
N ALA A 16 3.87 5.42 -0.65
CA ALA A 16 3.48 4.14 -0.06
C ALA A 16 3.31 3.02 -1.09
N TYR A 17 3.01 3.32 -2.36
CA TYR A 17 2.71 2.30 -3.36
C TYR A 17 3.96 1.65 -3.95
N LEU A 18 3.97 0.33 -4.01
CA LEU A 18 5.07 -0.49 -4.52
C LEU A 18 4.64 -1.14 -5.85
N PRO A 19 4.85 -0.47 -7.00
CA PRO A 19 4.28 -0.87 -8.29
C PRO A 19 4.94 -2.12 -8.90
N PHE A 20 6.14 -2.48 -8.45
CA PHE A 20 6.91 -3.61 -8.93
C PHE A 20 6.45 -4.96 -8.38
N ILE A 21 5.59 -4.95 -7.34
CA ILE A 21 5.01 -6.16 -6.77
C ILE A 21 3.78 -6.56 -7.59
N GLN A 22 3.66 -7.85 -7.94
CA GLN A 22 2.53 -8.37 -8.70
C GLN A 22 1.20 -8.00 -8.01
N GLN A 23 0.22 -7.53 -8.77
CA GLN A 23 -1.07 -7.01 -8.25
C GLN A 23 -0.96 -5.76 -7.36
N GLY A 24 0.22 -5.13 -7.29
CA GLY A 24 0.47 -3.95 -6.47
C GLY A 24 0.61 -4.27 -4.99
N ALA A 25 1.37 -3.44 -4.29
CA ALA A 25 1.51 -3.52 -2.84
C ALA A 25 1.56 -2.12 -2.21
N LEU A 26 1.25 -2.06 -0.92
CA LEU A 26 1.37 -0.86 -0.11
C LEU A 26 2.38 -1.09 1.00
N PHE A 27 3.26 -0.12 1.22
CA PHE A 27 4.06 -0.06 2.42
C PHE A 27 3.19 0.37 3.59
N VAL A 28 3.25 -0.42 4.67
CA VAL A 28 2.52 -0.20 5.92
C VAL A 28 3.55 -0.01 7.03
N ALA A 29 3.72 1.24 7.45
CA ALA A 29 4.55 1.57 8.60
C ALA A 29 3.95 0.96 9.88
N MET A 30 4.74 0.21 10.63
CA MET A 30 4.32 -0.42 11.88
C MET A 30 5.55 -0.70 12.77
N THR A 31 5.35 -0.65 14.09
CA THR A 31 6.43 -0.89 15.06
C THR A 31 6.82 -2.37 15.13
N ASP A 32 5.83 -3.26 15.16
CA ASP A 32 6.05 -4.71 15.21
C ASP A 32 5.79 -5.31 13.82
N VAL A 33 6.87 -5.55 13.07
CA VAL A 33 6.76 -6.08 11.70
C VAL A 33 6.18 -7.48 11.68
N LEU A 34 5.15 -7.66 10.88
CA LEU A 34 4.50 -8.95 10.70
C LEU A 34 5.41 -9.96 9.97
N PRO A 35 5.23 -11.28 10.22
CA PRO A 35 5.86 -12.33 9.44
C PRO A 35 5.46 -12.31 7.96
N MET A 36 6.32 -12.80 7.08
CA MET A 36 5.98 -13.03 5.67
C MET A 36 4.78 -13.96 5.55
N GLY A 37 3.94 -13.72 4.54
CA GLY A 37 2.74 -14.52 4.30
C GLY A 37 1.56 -14.18 5.21
N THR A 38 1.74 -13.32 6.23
CA THR A 38 0.64 -12.90 7.10
C THR A 38 -0.42 -12.17 6.29
N GLU A 39 -1.68 -12.59 6.45
CA GLU A 39 -2.82 -11.93 5.83
C GLU A 39 -3.44 -10.90 6.77
N LEU A 40 -3.81 -9.76 6.22
CA LEU A 40 -4.39 -8.65 6.95
C LEU A 40 -5.47 -7.95 6.13
N GLU A 41 -6.42 -7.35 6.84
CA GLU A 41 -7.44 -6.50 6.25
C GLU A 41 -6.94 -5.05 6.26
N LEU A 42 -6.95 -4.41 5.10
CA LEU A 42 -6.54 -3.02 4.91
C LEU A 42 -7.79 -2.18 4.65
N LYS A 43 -8.03 -1.19 5.52
CA LYS A 43 -9.03 -0.16 5.30
C LYS A 43 -8.34 1.06 4.70
N LEU A 44 -8.57 1.30 3.41
CA LEU A 44 -7.87 2.32 2.63
C LEU A 44 -8.77 3.52 2.40
N GLN A 45 -8.28 4.72 2.68
CA GLN A 45 -8.87 5.96 2.19
C GLN A 45 -7.94 6.53 1.12
N LEU A 46 -8.43 6.61 -0.12
CA LEU A 46 -7.71 7.19 -1.24
C LEU A 46 -8.06 8.68 -1.41
N PRO A 47 -7.22 9.49 -2.08
CA PRO A 47 -7.44 10.92 -2.23
C PRO A 47 -8.77 11.29 -2.92
N ASP A 48 -9.28 10.41 -3.79
CA ASP A 48 -10.46 10.65 -4.62
C ASP A 48 -11.70 9.86 -4.18
N GLN A 49 -11.63 9.08 -3.08
CA GLN A 49 -12.69 8.14 -2.70
C GLN A 49 -12.95 8.03 -1.20
N SER A 50 -14.14 7.52 -0.90
CA SER A 50 -14.52 7.05 0.43
C SER A 50 -13.72 5.79 0.83
N MET A 51 -13.71 5.50 2.13
CA MET A 51 -13.00 4.35 2.68
C MET A 51 -13.45 3.03 2.03
N THR A 52 -12.48 2.24 1.57
CA THR A 52 -12.69 0.89 1.04
C THR A 52 -11.94 -0.14 1.88
N VAL A 53 -12.35 -1.39 1.80
CA VAL A 53 -11.72 -2.50 2.53
C VAL A 53 -11.21 -3.53 1.52
N VAL A 54 -9.93 -3.89 1.65
CA VAL A 54 -9.28 -4.92 0.84
C VAL A 54 -8.48 -5.87 1.73
N PHE A 55 -8.22 -7.07 1.22
CA PHE A 55 -7.30 -7.99 1.89
C PHE A 55 -5.91 -7.85 1.29
N GLY A 56 -4.90 -8.06 2.12
CA GLY A 56 -3.52 -8.05 1.71
C GLY A 56 -2.69 -9.14 2.39
N ARG A 57 -1.52 -9.40 1.82
CA ARG A 57 -0.54 -10.36 2.32
C ARG A 57 0.83 -9.72 2.45
N VAL A 58 1.51 -9.94 3.57
CA VAL A 58 2.88 -9.48 3.77
C VAL A 58 3.82 -10.22 2.82
N VAL A 59 4.51 -9.49 1.96
CA VAL A 59 5.47 -10.02 0.97
C VAL A 59 6.86 -9.41 1.09
N TRP A 60 7.00 -8.35 1.87
CA TRP A 60 8.27 -7.70 2.15
C TRP A 60 8.29 -7.09 3.55
N ARG A 61 9.47 -6.97 4.17
CA ARG A 61 9.64 -6.56 5.57
C ARG A 61 10.84 -5.62 5.69
N VAL A 62 10.64 -4.54 6.45
CA VAL A 62 11.68 -3.58 6.85
C VAL A 62 11.67 -3.53 8.38
N PRO A 63 12.42 -4.43 9.05
CA PRO A 63 12.38 -4.57 10.51
C PRO A 63 13.13 -3.46 11.25
N VAL A 64 14.04 -2.76 10.57
CA VAL A 64 14.87 -1.69 11.14
C VAL A 64 15.03 -0.58 10.11
N VAL A 65 15.19 0.65 10.60
CA VAL A 65 15.57 1.80 9.77
C VAL A 65 16.97 1.59 9.21
N THR A 66 17.16 1.94 7.95
CA THR A 66 18.43 1.85 7.21
C THR A 66 18.65 3.15 6.44
N GLU A 67 19.83 3.32 5.83
CA GLU A 67 20.09 4.45 4.94
C GLU A 67 19.13 4.49 3.73
N MET A 68 18.59 3.33 3.31
CA MET A 68 17.66 3.22 2.18
C MET A 68 16.19 3.36 2.57
N PHE A 69 15.84 3.02 3.82
CA PHE A 69 14.46 3.03 4.32
C PHE A 69 14.42 3.66 5.70
N ASP A 70 13.79 4.83 5.80
CA ASP A 70 13.68 5.63 7.01
C ASP A 70 12.55 5.19 7.96
N HIS A 71 11.72 4.23 7.55
CA HIS A 71 10.59 3.72 8.35
C HIS A 71 10.63 2.20 8.54
N VAL A 72 10.25 1.75 9.73
CA VAL A 72 9.98 0.33 10.03
C VAL A 72 8.59 -0.03 9.52
N GLY A 73 8.45 -1.17 8.86
CA GLY A 73 7.16 -1.60 8.33
C GLY A 73 7.21 -2.85 7.46
N VAL A 74 6.12 -3.07 6.73
CA VAL A 74 5.95 -4.22 5.83
C VAL A 74 5.37 -3.79 4.49
N GLY A 75 5.82 -4.45 3.42
CA GLY A 75 5.18 -4.38 2.11
C GLY A 75 4.04 -5.40 2.04
N VAL A 76 2.83 -4.91 1.80
CA VAL A 76 1.60 -5.71 1.77
C VAL A 76 1.06 -5.75 0.35
N GLN A 77 1.14 -6.93 -0.28
CA GLN A 77 0.53 -7.20 -1.58
C GLN A 77 -0.98 -7.18 -1.46
N LEU A 78 -1.66 -6.50 -2.39
CA LEU A 78 -3.11 -6.50 -2.49
C LEU A 78 -3.58 -7.82 -3.11
N ILE A 79 -4.51 -8.52 -2.45
CA ILE A 79 -4.98 -9.83 -2.90
C ILE A 79 -6.48 -9.84 -3.21
N GLY A 80 -6.88 -10.80 -4.04
CA GLY A 80 -8.28 -10.98 -4.45
C GLY A 80 -8.78 -9.93 -5.45
N SER A 81 -10.04 -10.08 -5.86
CA SER A 81 -10.65 -9.22 -6.88
C SER A 81 -10.77 -7.76 -6.44
N ALA A 82 -11.03 -7.50 -5.17
CA ALA A 82 -11.06 -6.16 -4.61
C ALA A 82 -9.66 -5.52 -4.60
N GLY A 83 -8.62 -6.29 -4.23
CA GLY A 83 -7.23 -5.84 -4.27
C GLY A 83 -6.79 -5.44 -5.68
N ILE A 84 -7.08 -6.29 -6.68
CA ILE A 84 -6.76 -6.00 -8.09
C ILE A 84 -7.44 -4.72 -8.58
N LYS A 85 -8.73 -4.53 -8.27
CA LYS A 85 -9.47 -3.32 -8.65
C LYS A 85 -8.87 -2.06 -8.02
N ILE A 86 -8.47 -2.14 -6.74
CA ILE A 86 -7.83 -1.01 -6.06
C ILE A 86 -6.43 -0.74 -6.62
N ALA A 87 -5.64 -1.77 -6.91
CA ALA A 87 -4.32 -1.60 -7.52
C ALA A 87 -4.40 -0.89 -8.89
N GLN A 88 -5.35 -1.31 -9.74
CA GLN A 88 -5.62 -0.65 -11.02
C GLN A 88 -6.04 0.80 -10.83
N LYS A 89 -6.91 1.07 -9.85
CA LYS A 89 -7.35 2.43 -9.56
C LYS A 89 -6.22 3.31 -9.04
N ILE A 90 -5.42 2.82 -8.10
CA ILE A 90 -4.21 3.51 -7.63
C ILE A 90 -3.34 3.85 -8.83
N LYS A 91 -3.06 2.86 -9.69
CA LYS A 91 -2.26 3.09 -10.90
C LYS A 91 -2.83 4.21 -11.78
N ASN A 92 -4.13 4.22 -12.06
CA ASN A 92 -4.77 5.27 -12.85
C ASN A 92 -4.62 6.66 -12.20
N LEU A 93 -4.81 6.75 -10.88
CA LEU A 93 -4.62 8.00 -10.13
C LEU A 93 -3.17 8.51 -10.19
N LEU A 94 -2.20 7.61 -10.24
CA LEU A 94 -0.79 7.95 -10.38
C LEU A 94 -0.45 8.36 -11.82
N ASP A 95 -0.96 7.64 -12.82
CA ASP A 95 -0.69 7.87 -14.24
C ASP A 95 -1.32 9.19 -14.74
N GLU A 96 -2.55 9.54 -14.31
CA GLU A 96 -3.24 10.78 -14.69
C GLU A 96 -2.45 12.04 -14.30
N LYS A 97 -1.67 11.97 -13.22
CA LYS A 97 -0.89 13.12 -12.72
C LYS A 97 0.50 13.23 -13.36
N GLN A 98 1.04 12.16 -13.95
CA GLN A 98 2.32 12.23 -14.68
C GLN A 98 2.19 12.91 -16.06
N GLN A 99 0.98 13.05 -16.60
CA GLN A 99 0.73 13.72 -17.88
C GLN A 99 0.51 15.24 -17.75
N LEU A 100 0.47 15.77 -16.53
CA LEU A 100 0.22 17.20 -16.24
C LEU A 100 1.51 18.00 -15.96
N ASN A 101 2.69 17.39 -16.16
CA ASN A 101 4.00 18.03 -16.04
C ASN A 101 4.75 18.05 -17.37
#